data_AF-A0A8K1FTL7-F1
#
_entry.id   AF-A0A8K1FTL7-F1
#
_cell.length_a   1.000
_cell.length_b   1.000
_cell.length_c   1.000
_cell.angle_alpha   90.00
_cell.angle_beta   90.00
_cell.angle_gamma   90.00
#
_symmetry.space_group_name_H-M   'P 1'
#
loop_
_entity.id
_entity.type
_entity.pdbx_description
1 polymer ?
#
loop_
_entity_poly.entity_id
_entity_poly.type
_entity_poly.pdbx_seq_one_letter_code
_entity_poly.pdbx_strand_id
1 'polypeptide(L)' 'MEVQGQVRILLGILWDSHKILEFWRVMTRGTAFSPSYRFTLSDGSVLSAHTKCKLCYPSSPELQPFIMGVHVIDR' A
#
# COMPACT_ATOMS: atom_id res chain seq x y z
N MET A 1 -11.55 -19.59 2.78
CA MET A 1 -11.83 -18.41 3.59
C MET A 1 -10.53 -17.97 4.24
N GLU A 2 -9.72 -17.16 3.57
CA GLU A 2 -8.56 -16.51 4.20
C GLU A 2 -8.21 -15.25 3.41
N VAL A 3 -9.16 -14.31 3.36
CA VAL A 3 -8.95 -12.95 2.83
C VAL A 3 -8.65 -11.99 4.00
N GLN A 4 -8.37 -12.53 5.20
CA GLN A 4 -8.07 -11.75 6.40
C GLN A 4 -6.64 -11.19 6.40
N GLY A 5 -5.70 -11.82 5.70
CA GLY A 5 -4.33 -11.30 5.55
C GLY A 5 -4.26 -10.07 4.65
N GLN A 6 -4.93 -10.10 3.49
CA GLN A 6 -4.86 -9.03 2.49
C GLN A 6 -5.65 -7.78 2.90
N VAL A 7 -6.76 -7.94 3.64
CA VAL A 7 -7.55 -6.82 4.18
C VAL A 7 -6.88 -6.19 5.42
N ARG A 8 -6.13 -6.96 6.22
CA ARG A 8 -5.31 -6.42 7.31
C ARG A 8 -4.10 -5.63 6.84
N ILE A 9 -3.53 -5.94 5.67
CA ILE A 9 -2.51 -5.09 5.05
C ILE A 9 -3.09 -3.69 4.76
N LEU A 10 -4.32 -3.59 4.24
CA LEU A 10 -4.92 -2.26 4.00
C LEU A 10 -5.22 -1.46 5.28
N LEU A 11 -5.62 -2.12 6.37
CA LEU A 11 -6.05 -1.46 7.62
C LEU A 11 -4.96 -1.33 8.69
N GLY A 12 -4.01 -2.27 8.78
CA GLY A 12 -2.92 -2.26 9.75
C GLY A 12 -1.72 -1.38 9.36
N ILE A 13 -1.65 -0.91 8.11
CA ILE A 13 -0.60 -0.02 7.59
C ILE A 13 -0.85 1.46 7.95
N LEU A 14 -1.98 1.80 8.59
CA LEU A 14 -2.43 3.18 8.78
C LEU A 14 -1.88 3.90 10.03
N TRP A 15 -1.02 3.29 10.87
CA TRP A 15 -0.63 3.85 12.18
C TRP A 15 0.89 4.00 12.40
N ASP A 16 1.63 4.44 11.38
CA ASP A 16 3.04 4.85 11.52
C ASP A 16 3.24 6.24 10.89
N SER A 17 3.97 7.12 11.57
CA SER A 17 4.29 8.48 11.13
C SER A 17 5.02 8.50 9.78
N HIS A 18 5.78 7.46 9.45
CA HIS A 18 6.40 7.29 8.13
C HIS A 18 5.37 7.06 7.00
N LYS A 19 4.20 6.48 7.30
CA LYS A 19 3.17 6.14 6.30
C LYS A 19 2.11 7.24 6.13
N ILE A 20 1.92 8.11 7.14
CA ILE A 20 1.13 9.36 7.02
C ILE A 20 1.77 10.29 5.98
N LEU A 21 3.10 10.41 5.97
CA LEU A 21 3.82 11.20 4.97
C LEU A 21 3.61 10.66 3.55
N GLU A 22 3.62 9.34 3.39
CA GLU A 22 3.36 8.69 2.09
C GLU A 22 1.92 8.92 1.63
N PHE A 23 0.93 8.85 2.52
CA PHE A 23 -0.44 9.22 2.17
C PHE A 23 -0.55 10.67 1.71
N TRP A 24 0.05 11.61 2.45
CA TRP A 24 0.06 13.03 2.07
C TRP A 24 0.74 13.26 0.72
N ARG A 25 1.82 12.53 0.43
CA ARG A 25 2.47 12.53 -0.89
C ARG A 25 1.55 12.03 -2.00
N VAL A 26 0.77 10.97 -1.77
CA VAL A 26 -0.23 10.51 -2.77
C VAL A 26 -1.26 11.61 -3.03
N MET A 27 -1.78 12.24 -1.97
CA MET A 27 -2.82 13.27 -2.10
C MET A 27 -2.32 14.54 -2.79
N THR A 28 -1.05 14.90 -2.62
CA THR A 28 -0.48 16.15 -3.16
C THR A 28 0.25 15.98 -4.49
N ARG A 29 0.90 14.84 -4.72
CA ARG A 29 1.73 14.58 -5.91
C ARG A 29 1.13 13.52 -6.82
N GLY A 30 0.00 12.92 -6.44
CA GLY A 30 -0.66 11.86 -7.17
C GLY A 30 0.06 10.51 -7.12
N THR A 31 1.26 10.43 -6.55
CA THR A 31 2.01 9.17 -6.38
C THR A 31 2.87 9.20 -5.13
N ALA A 32 3.14 8.03 -4.56
CA ALA A 32 4.07 7.86 -3.44
C ALA A 32 4.70 6.47 -3.46
N PHE A 33 5.81 6.30 -2.75
CA PHE A 33 6.58 5.07 -2.72
C PHE A 33 7.00 4.78 -1.30
N SER A 34 6.53 3.65 -0.76
CA SER A 34 6.97 3.26 0.55
C SER A 34 8.45 2.84 0.51
N PRO A 35 9.21 3.11 1.59
CA PRO A 35 10.46 2.40 1.82
C PRO A 35 10.24 0.88 1.80
N SER A 36 11.29 0.12 1.48
CA SER A 36 11.25 -1.34 1.62
C SER A 36 11.09 -1.72 3.08
N TYR A 37 10.18 -2.66 3.34
CA TYR A 37 9.91 -3.24 4.65
C TYR A 37 10.06 -4.76 4.57
N ARG A 38 10.31 -5.40 5.73
CA ARG A 38 10.43 -6.86 5.83
C ARG A 38 9.33 -7.42 6.68
N PHE A 39 8.92 -8.64 6.38
CA PHE A 39 7.95 -9.40 7.15
C PHE A 39 8.29 -10.89 7.10
N THR A 40 7.95 -11.59 8.16
CA THR A 40 8.19 -13.04 8.29
C THR A 40 6.89 -13.78 8.02
N LEU A 41 6.94 -14.80 7.17
CA LEU A 41 5.82 -15.71 6.93
C LEU A 41 5.67 -16.72 8.08
N SER A 42 4.55 -17.43 8.11
CA SER A 42 4.28 -18.47 9.12
C SER A 42 5.30 -19.60 9.12
N ASP A 43 5.94 -19.87 7.98
CA ASP A 43 7.00 -20.87 7.82
C ASP A 43 8.39 -20.38 8.24
N GLY A 44 8.50 -19.13 8.73
CA GLY A 44 9.76 -18.51 9.14
C GLY A 44 10.53 -17.81 8.01
N SER A 45 10.06 -17.89 6.76
CA SER A 45 10.69 -17.19 5.63
C SER A 45 10.58 -15.67 5.80
N VAL A 46 11.70 -14.96 5.62
CA VAL A 46 11.72 -13.50 5.64
C VAL A 46 11.59 -12.98 4.22
N LEU A 47 10.57 -12.17 3.96
CA LEU A 47 10.36 -11.49 2.70
C LEU A 47 10.60 -9.99 2.86
N SER A 48 10.94 -9.33 1.77
CA SER A 48 10.92 -7.88 1.68
C SER A 48 9.87 -7.42 0.68
N ALA A 49 9.28 -6.26 0.92
CA ALA A 49 8.36 -5.64 0.00
C ALA A 49 8.43 -4.12 0.02
N HIS A 50 8.01 -3.50 -1.07
CA HIS A 50 7.74 -2.08 -1.13
C HIS A 50 6.44 -1.84 -1.91
N THR A 51 5.84 -0.68 -1.69
CA THR A 51 4.54 -0.33 -2.29
C THR A 51 4.66 0.97 -3.06
N LYS A 52 4.14 0.98 -4.28
CA LYS A 52 3.92 2.19 -5.06
C LYS A 52 2.44 2.54 -5.05
N CYS A 53 2.11 3.74 -4.63
CA CYS A 53 0.74 4.25 -4.65
C CYS A 53 0.56 5.27 -5.78
N LYS A 54 -0.63 5.29 -6.38
CA LYS A 54 -1.05 6.27 -7.38
C LYS A 54 -2.49 6.70 -7.12
N LEU A 55 -2.74 8.01 -7.10
CA LEU A 55 -4.08 8.58 -7.13
C LEU A 55 -4.61 8.51 -8.57
N CYS A 56 -5.73 7.82 -8.76
CA CYS A 56 -6.35 7.58 -10.04
C CYS A 56 -7.63 8.40 -10.16
N TYR A 57 -7.75 9.14 -11.25
CA TYR A 57 -8.96 9.86 -11.63
C TYR A 57 -9.60 9.14 -12.81
N PRO A 58 -10.60 8.30 -12.57
CA PRO A 58 -11.28 7.59 -13.65
C PRO A 58 -11.98 8.58 -14.59
N SER A 59 -12.06 8.23 -15.87
CA SER A 59 -12.69 9.08 -16.90
C SER A 59 -14.22 9.08 -16.79
N SER A 60 -14.82 8.08 -16.15
CA SER A 60 -16.25 8.04 -15.90
C SER A 60 -16.62 8.99 -14.76
N PRO A 61 -17.56 9.92 -14.96
CA PRO A 61 -18.00 10.86 -13.92
C PRO A 61 -18.74 10.18 -12.75
N GLU A 62 -19.16 8.93 -12.92
CA GLU A 62 -19.83 8.14 -11.86
C GLU A 62 -18.83 7.55 -10.86
N LEU A 63 -17.56 7.50 -11.21
CA LEU A 63 -16.52 6.89 -10.39
C LEU A 63 -15.75 7.96 -9.62
N GLN A 64 -15.63 7.76 -8.31
CA GLN A 64 -14.83 8.64 -7.45
C GLN A 64 -13.32 8.35 -7.62
N PRO A 65 -12.44 9.35 -7.40
CA PRO A 65 -11.01 9.11 -7.34
C PRO A 65 -10.64 8.07 -6.27
N PHE A 66 -9.63 7.26 -6.55
CA PHE A 66 -9.18 6.21 -5.65
C PHE A 66 -7.65 6.08 -5.67
N ILE A 67 -7.09 5.52 -4.59
CA ILE A 67 -5.66 5.23 -4.50
C ILE A 67 -5.43 3.77 -4.88
N MET A 68 -4.61 3.57 -5.91
CA MET A 68 -4.13 2.26 -6.34
C MET A 68 -2.76 1.98 -5.70
N GLY A 69 -2.62 0.87 -4.99
CA GLY A 69 -1.35 0.37 -4.46
C GLY A 69 -0.84 -0.83 -5.27
N VAL A 70 0.43 -0.78 -5.68
CA VAL A 70 1.15 -1.90 -6.30
C VAL A 70 2.23 -2.36 -5.33
N HIS A 71 2.17 -3.62 -4.92
CA HIS A 71 3.14 -4.22 -4.00
C HIS A 71 4.13 -5.07 -4.79
N VAL A 72 5.42 -4.79 -4.62
CA VAL A 72 6.51 -5.61 -5.14
C VAL A 72 7.07 -6.39 -3.96
N ILE A 73 7.15 -7.72 -4.11
CA ILE A 73 7.63 -8.64 -3.07
C ILE A 73 8.88 -9.31 -3.60
N ASP A 74 9.97 -9.18 -2.84
CA ASP A 74 11.26 -9.79 -3.10
C ASP A 74 11.54 -10.86 -2.04
N ARG A 75 12.04 -12.02 -2.50
CA ARG A 75 12.49 -13.12 -1.65
C ARG A 75 13.99 -13.04 -1.39
#